data_AF-A0A7C1UFG8-F1
#
_entry.id   AF-A0A7C1UFG8-F1
#
_cell.length_a   1.000
_cell.length_b   1.000
_cell.length_c   1.000
_cell.angle_alpha   90.00
_cell.angle_beta   90.00
_cell.angle_gamma   90.00
#
_symmetry.space_group_name_H-M   'P 1'
#
loop_
_entity.id
_entity.type
_entity.pdbx_description
1 polymer ?
#
loop_
_entity_poly.entity_id
_entity_poly.type
_entity_poly.pdbx_seq_one_letter_code
_entity_poly.pdbx_strand_id
1 'polypeptide(L)' 'MLDHILRQVQGFERRHGYRPNVVFINRRHYRVLRHNYPNLFQADPSIELGFRIAVVSEDLMSQPEALFLRPPPQAA' A
#
# COMPACT_ATOMS: atom_id res chain seq x y z
N MET A 1 5.68 11.19 2.34
CA MET A 1 5.65 9.70 2.28
C MET A 1 4.28 9.20 1.88
N LEU A 2 3.22 9.57 2.62
CA LEU A 2 1.85 9.24 2.24
C LEU A 2 1.49 9.78 0.84
N ASP A 3 1.88 11.01 0.51
CA ASP A 3 1.69 11.57 -0.84
C ASP A 3 2.34 10.73 -1.93
N HIS A 4 3.49 10.12 -1.64
CA HIS A 4 4.19 9.28 -2.61
C HIS A 4 3.42 7.97 -2.83
N ILE A 5 2.91 7.37 -1.76
CA ILE A 5 2.00 6.21 -1.84
C ILE A 5 0.75 6.55 -2.66
N LEU A 6 0.08 7.67 -2.36
CA LEU A 6 -1.13 8.08 -3.06
C LEU A 6 -0.88 8.37 -4.55
N ARG A 7 0.29 8.93 -4.89
CA ARG A 7 0.70 9.09 -6.29
C ARG A 7 0.89 7.76 -7.00
N GLN A 8 1.45 6.74 -6.33
CA GLN A 8 1.58 5.41 -6.92
C GLN A 8 0.20 4.77 -7.17
N VAL A 9 -0.73 4.93 -6.22
CA VAL A 9 -2.11 4.44 -6.34
C VAL A 9 -2.83 5.11 -7.51
N GLN A 10 -2.81 6.45 -7.59
CA GLN A 10 -3.39 7.18 -8.72
C GLN A 10 -2.73 6.84 -10.05
N GLY A 11 -1.41 6.65 -10.06
CA GLY A 11 -0.66 6.24 -11.24
C GLY A 11 -1.07 4.85 -11.73
N PHE A 12 -1.27 3.91 -10.81
CA PHE A 12 -1.79 2.58 -11.11
C PHE A 12 -3.21 2.65 -11.68
N GLU A 13 -4.11 3.38 -11.02
CA GLU A 13 -5.50 3.55 -11.47
C GLU A 13 -5.59 4.09 -12.89
N ARG A 14 -4.81 5.13 -13.21
CA ARG A 14 -4.78 5.71 -14.56
C ARG A 14 -4.26 4.74 -15.62
N ARG A 15 -3.29 3.89 -15.27
CA ARG A 15 -2.69 2.93 -16.21
C ARG A 15 -3.55 1.70 -16.45
N HIS A 16 -4.28 1.24 -15.44
CA HIS A 16 -4.97 -0.05 -15.48
C HIS A 16 -6.51 0.07 -15.53
N GLY A 17 -7.08 1.23 -15.20
CA GLY A 17 -8.52 1.47 -15.20
C GLY A 17 -9.26 0.92 -13.97
N TYR A 18 -8.54 0.41 -12.97
CA TYR A 18 -9.09 -0.07 -11.70
C TYR A 18 -8.15 0.24 -10.53
N ARG A 19 -8.70 0.22 -9.31
CA ARG A 19 -7.95 0.54 -8.08
C ARG A 19 -7.03 -0.62 -7.67
N PRO A 20 -5.79 -0.34 -7.22
CA PRO A 20 -4.99 -1.35 -6.54
C PRO A 20 -5.65 -1.71 -5.21
N ASN A 21 -5.42 -2.92 -4.73
CA ASN A 21 -5.91 -3.36 -3.42
C ASN A 21 -4.78 -3.51 -2.39
N VAL A 22 -3.52 -3.39 -2.83
CA VAL A 22 -2.35 -3.40 -1.95
C VAL A 22 -1.29 -2.42 -2.43
N VAL A 23 -0.59 -1.82 -1.47
CA VAL A 23 0.65 -1.10 -1.70
C VAL A 23 1.75 -1.74 -0.87
N PHE A 24 2.82 -2.16 -1.54
CA PHE A 24 4.01 -2.67 -0.90
C PHE A 24 4.94 -1.53 -0.53
N ILE A 25 5.44 -1.55 0.71
CA ILE A 25 6.43 -0.63 1.21
C ILE A 25 7.50 -1.40 1.97
N ASN A 26 8.71 -0.86 2.08
CA ASN A 26 9.74 -1.46 2.93
C ASN A 26 9.63 -1.00 4.39
N ARG A 27 10.43 -1.61 5.28
CA ARG A 27 10.45 -1.27 6.71
C ARG A 27 10.84 0.19 7.00
N ARG A 28 11.70 0.80 6.19
CA ARG A 28 12.07 2.22 6.34
C ARG A 28 10.88 3.14 6.03
N HIS A 29 10.17 2.90 4.93
CA HIS A 29 8.96 3.62 4.57
C HIS A 29 7.88 3.45 5.66
N TYR A 30 7.72 2.24 6.18
CA TYR A 30 6.78 1.98 7.27
C TYR A 30 7.10 2.81 8.53
N ARG A 31 8.38 2.84 8.95
CA ARG A 31 8.83 3.65 10.09
C ARG A 31 8.51 5.14 9.89
N VAL A 32 8.79 5.68 8.70
CA VAL A 32 8.48 7.09 8.35
C VAL A 32 6.97 7.33 8.36
N LEU A 33 6.19 6.42 7.79
CA LEU A 33 4.74 6.56 7.71
C LEU A 33 4.09 6.54 9.10
N ARG A 34 4.54 5.63 9.98
CA ARG A 34 4.06 5.52 11.36
C ARG A 34 4.44 6.73 12.21
N HIS A 35 5.63 7.28 12.01
CA HIS A 35 6.06 8.47 12.73
C HIS A 35 5.23 9.70 12.34
N ASN A 36 4.97 9.89 11.05
CA ASN A 36 4.27 11.08 10.54
C ASN A 36 2.74 10.97 10.64
N TYR A 37 2.19 9.76 10.59
CA TYR A 37 0.74 9.51 10.58
C TYR A 37 0.38 8.37 11.54
N PRO A 38 0.60 8.53 12.86
CA PRO A 38 0.35 7.47 13.83
C PRO A 38 -1.11 7.03 13.88
N ASN A 39 -2.05 7.93 13.56
CA ASN A 39 -3.49 7.66 13.59
C ASN A 39 -3.93 6.66 12.52
N LEU A 40 -3.25 6.62 11.36
CA LEU A 40 -3.54 5.64 10.28
C LEU A 40 -3.33 4.19 10.72
N PHE A 41 -2.61 3.97 11.81
CA PHE A 41 -2.31 2.64 12.36
C PHE A 41 -3.11 2.33 13.63
N GLN A 42 -3.98 3.23 14.08
CA GLN A 42 -4.86 3.00 15.23
C GLN A 42 -6.16 2.28 14.81
N ALA A 43 -6.68 2.60 13.63
CA ALA A 43 -7.75 1.87 12.96
C ALA A 43 -7.16 0.88 11.93
N ASP A 44 -7.98 -0.04 11.39
CA ASP A 44 -7.56 -0.87 10.26
C ASP A 44 -7.24 0.04 9.06
N PRO A 45 -5.96 0.20 8.68
CA PRO A 45 -5.55 1.19 7.67
C PRO A 45 -6.15 0.88 6.30
N SER A 46 -6.54 -0.38 6.07
CA SER A 46 -7.12 -0.81 4.81
C SER A 46 -8.53 -0.27 4.58
N ILE A 47 -9.27 -0.06 5.67
CA ILE A 47 -10.64 0.46 5.63
C ILE A 47 -10.62 1.96 5.30
N GLU A 48 -9.65 2.71 5.83
CA GLU A 48 -9.56 4.16 5.62
C GLU A 48 -8.95 4.55 4.27
N LEU A 49 -7.94 3.81 3.80
CA LEU A 49 -7.23 4.14 2.55
C LEU A 49 -7.85 3.49 1.31
N GLY A 50 -8.69 2.46 1.49
CA GLY A 50 -9.27 1.68 0.40
C GLY A 50 -8.28 0.70 -0.24
N PHE A 51 -7.08 0.54 0.31
CA PHE A 51 -6.08 -0.45 -0.06
C PHE A 51 -5.24 -0.86 1.17
N ARG A 52 -4.70 -2.08 1.15
CA ARG A 52 -3.86 -2.62 2.22
C ARG A 52 -2.42 -2.14 2.07
N ILE A 53 -1.72 -1.95 3.19
CA ILE A 53 -0.27 -1.70 3.18
C ILE A 53 0.43 -3.01 3.57
N ALA A 54 1.29 -3.52 2.69
CA ALA A 54 2.11 -4.70 2.94
C ALA A 54 3.58 -4.30 3.14
N VAL A 55 4.19 -4.73 4.23
CA VAL A 55 5.59 -4.41 4.55
C VAL A 55 6.51 -5.55 4.11
N VAL A 56 7.47 -5.25 3.25
CA VAL A 56 8.50 -6.19 2.76
C VAL A 56 9.89 -5.83 3.25
N SER A 57 10.87 -6.72 3.04
CA SER A 57 12.28 -6.44 3.37
C SER A 57 12.78 -5.23 2.59
N GLU A 58 13.72 -4.48 3.17
CA GLU A 58 14.34 -3.32 2.52
C GLU A 58 15.15 -3.72 1.28
N ASP A 59 15.68 -4.95 1.24
CA ASP A 59 16.47 -5.47 0.12
C ASP A 59 15.63 -5.77 -1.13
N LEU A 60 14.32 -5.95 -0.95
CA LEU A 60 13.41 -6.32 -2.04
C LEU A 60 12.89 -5.11 -2.79
N MET A 61 12.86 -3.92 -2.16
CA MET A 61 12.12 -2.80 -2.71
C MET A 61 12.62 -1.44 -2.22
N SER A 62 13.07 -0.62 -3.16
CA SER A 62 13.59 0.73 -2.91
C SER A 62 12.50 1.81 -2.91
N GLN A 63 11.35 1.56 -3.56
CA GLN A 63 10.26 2.52 -3.74
C GLN A 63 8.91 1.83 -3.48
N PRO A 64 7.88 2.52 -2.95
CA PRO A 64 6.55 1.93 -2.83
C PRO A 64 5.98 1.49 -4.18
N GLU A 65 5.27 0.37 -4.17
CA GLU A 65 4.66 -0.20 -5.38
C GLU A 65 3.20 -0.55 -5.15
N ALA A 66 2.32 -0.04 -6.01
CA ALA A 66 0.89 -0.33 -5.98
C ALA A 66 0.57 -1.51 -6.91
N LEU A 67 -0.16 -2.50 -6.38
CA LEU A 67 -0.50 -3.73 -7.09
C LEU A 67 -1.95 -4.13 -6.82
N PHE A 68 -2.48 -4.93 -7.74
CA PHE A 68 -3.75 -5.61 -7.56
C PHE A 68 -3.51 -7.12 -7.44
N LEU A 69 -3.69 -7.63 -6.22
CA LEU A 69 -3.60 -9.06 -5.95
C LEU A 69 -5.00 -9.66 -6.06
N ARG A 70 -5.20 -10.58 -7.00
CA ARG A 70 -6.44 -11.35 -7.02
C ARG A 70 -6.49 -12.20 -5.75
N PRO A 71 -7.59 -12.17 -4.98
CA PRO A 71 -7.75 -13.12 -3.88
C PRO A 71 -7.68 -14.54 -4.44
N PRO A 72 -7.09 -15.50 -3.71
CA PRO A 72 -7.08 -16.88 -4.14
C PRO A 72 -8.53 -17.34 -4.36
N PRO A 73 -8.80 -18.19 -5.38
CA PRO A 73 -10.13 -18.76 -5.55
C PRO A 73 -10.50 -19.49 -4.27
N GLN A 74 -11.60 -19.06 -3.62
CA GLN A 74 -12.15 -19.82 -2.50
C GLN A 74 -12.62 -21.14 -3.08
N ALA A 75 -12.00 -22.24 -2.63
CA ALA A 75 -12.47 -23.58 -2.98
C ALA A 75 -13.93 -23.70 -2.52
N ALA A 76 -14.82 -23.95 -3.48
CA ALA A 76 -16.25 -24.13 -3.28
C ALA A 76 -16.56 -25.42 -2.53
#